data_AF-A0AB36TJ64-F1
#
_entry.id   AF-A0AB36TJ64-F1
#
_cell.length_a   1.000
_cell.length_b   1.000
_cell.length_c   1.000
_cell.angle_alpha   90.00
_cell.angle_beta   90.00
_cell.angle_gamma   90.00
#
_symmetry.space_group_name_H-M   'P 1'
#
loop_
_entity.id
_entity.type
_entity.pdbx_description
1 polymer ?
#
loop_
_entity_poly.entity_id
_entity_poly.type
_entity_poly.pdbx_seq_one_letter_code
_entity_poly.pdbx_strand_id
1 'polypeptide(L)'
;MENRAINMQENWIKWNPSNIPEGEFIVTEFIQDKDGTKIVLDDGNSVVEILFDGITPIVRTSIEGIRMRTWGEVQQKYNDKYFFRNWFFYKVENSKLTKWAEEESCGFYVSEQLTHYCIVTCEEIIDVLSTFEPSIIIKSMKGTE
;
A
#
# COMPACT_ATOMS: atom_id res chain seq x y z
N MET A 1 6.80 25.03 -16.36
CA MET A 1 5.91 24.31 -15.42
C MET A 1 6.08 24.99 -14.08
N GLU A 2 5.01 25.57 -13.53
CA GLU A 2 5.08 26.12 -12.17
C GLU A 2 5.43 24.98 -11.21
N ASN A 3 6.49 25.18 -10.42
CA ASN A 3 6.76 24.36 -9.24
C ASN A 3 5.62 24.60 -8.26
N ARG A 4 4.53 23.84 -8.38
CA ARG A 4 3.47 23.83 -7.38
C ARG A 4 4.13 23.55 -6.03
N ALA A 5 3.86 24.42 -5.05
CA ALA A 5 4.34 24.23 -3.70
C ALA A 5 3.92 22.83 -3.21
N ILE A 6 4.88 22.08 -2.69
CA ILE A 6 4.65 20.75 -2.14
C ILE A 6 3.85 20.94 -0.85
N ASN A 7 2.62 20.47 -0.86
CA ASN A 7 1.71 20.51 0.28
C ASN A 7 1.15 19.11 0.54
N MET A 8 2.04 18.15 0.79
CA MET A 8 1.61 16.80 1.13
C MET A 8 1.30 16.67 2.62
N GLN A 9 0.01 16.53 2.90
CA GLN A 9 -0.54 16.32 4.25
C GLN A 9 -0.53 14.84 4.66
N GLU A 10 -0.45 13.91 3.70
CA GLU A 10 -0.45 12.47 3.98
C GLU A 10 0.80 12.04 4.75
N ASN A 11 0.63 11.22 5.79
CA ASN A 11 1.75 10.61 6.51
C ASN A 11 1.86 9.14 6.07
N TRP A 12 3.01 8.80 5.49
CA TRP A 12 3.31 7.45 5.03
C TRP A 12 4.10 6.72 6.12
N ILE A 13 3.54 5.63 6.62
CA ILE A 13 4.11 4.84 7.71
C ILE A 13 4.47 3.48 7.14
N LYS A 14 5.75 3.10 7.24
CA LYS A 14 6.20 1.72 6.96
C LYS A 14 5.50 0.80 7.95
N TRP A 15 4.51 0.05 7.49
CA TRP A 15 3.65 -0.74 8.37
C TRP A 15 4.13 -2.18 8.43
N ASN A 16 4.75 -2.55 9.56
CA ASN A 16 5.26 -3.90 9.82
C ASN A 16 4.49 -4.58 10.96
N PRO A 17 3.29 -5.14 10.71
CA PRO A 17 2.47 -5.77 11.75
C PRO A 17 2.92 -7.18 12.13
N SER A 18 3.76 -7.83 11.32
CA SER A 18 4.02 -9.27 11.44
C SER A 18 5.49 -9.65 11.28
N ASN A 19 6.41 -8.72 11.54
CA ASN A 19 7.84 -8.89 11.30
C ASN A 19 8.13 -9.33 9.84
N ILE A 20 7.45 -8.70 8.89
CA ILE A 20 7.70 -8.86 7.46
C ILE A 20 9.18 -8.52 7.20
N PRO A 21 9.94 -9.38 6.50
CA PRO A 21 11.33 -9.10 6.19
C PRO A 21 11.44 -7.93 5.21
N GLU A 22 12.52 -7.16 5.33
CA GLU A 22 12.91 -6.21 4.28
C GLU A 22 13.36 -6.97 3.03
N GLY A 23 12.98 -6.47 1.86
CA GLY A 23 13.27 -7.12 0.57
C GLY A 23 12.73 -6.31 -0.62
N GLU A 24 13.18 -6.67 -1.82
CA GLU A 24 12.65 -6.12 -3.07
C GLU A 24 11.56 -7.06 -3.60
N PHE A 25 10.36 -6.87 -3.05
CA PHE A 25 9.19 -7.67 -3.38
C PHE A 25 8.53 -7.22 -4.70
N ILE A 26 8.09 -8.19 -5.50
CA ILE A 26 7.21 -7.99 -6.65
C ILE A 26 5.84 -8.62 -6.37
N VAL A 27 4.78 -8.08 -6.98
CA VAL A 27 3.45 -8.70 -6.90
C VAL A 27 3.40 -9.88 -7.87
N THR A 28 3.07 -11.07 -7.36
CA THR A 28 2.98 -12.30 -8.17
C THR A 28 1.53 -12.76 -8.36
N GLU A 29 0.63 -12.34 -7.49
CA GLU A 29 -0.80 -12.66 -7.58
C GLU A 29 -1.64 -11.50 -7.01
N PHE A 30 -2.67 -11.11 -7.75
CA PHE A 30 -3.68 -10.16 -7.33
C PHE A 30 -5.07 -10.74 -7.66
N ILE A 31 -5.83 -11.12 -6.64
CA ILE A 31 -7.17 -11.70 -6.78
C ILE A 31 -8.16 -10.86 -6.01
N GLN A 32 -9.27 -10.52 -6.66
CA GLN A 32 -10.45 -10.00 -6.01
C GLN A 32 -11.63 -10.93 -6.29
N ASP A 33 -12.20 -11.50 -5.24
CA ASP A 33 -13.35 -12.39 -5.31
C ASP A 33 -14.26 -12.21 -4.10
N LYS A 34 -15.16 -13.16 -3.87
CA LYS A 34 -16.13 -13.14 -2.77
C LYS A 34 -15.49 -13.21 -1.37
N ASP A 35 -14.26 -13.72 -1.26
CA ASP A 35 -13.54 -13.88 -0.01
C ASP A 35 -12.68 -12.63 0.30
N GLY A 36 -12.54 -11.74 -0.69
CA GLY A 36 -12.02 -10.38 -0.52
C GLY A 36 -10.94 -10.02 -1.55
N THR A 37 -9.94 -9.26 -1.12
CA THR A 37 -8.79 -8.90 -1.96
C THR A 37 -7.52 -9.55 -1.43
N LYS A 38 -6.96 -10.48 -2.20
CA LYS A 38 -5.70 -11.17 -1.91
C LYS A 38 -4.59 -10.62 -2.80
N ILE A 39 -3.47 -10.29 -2.18
CA ILE A 39 -2.25 -9.81 -2.84
C ILE A 39 -1.09 -10.66 -2.35
N VAL A 40 -0.37 -11.28 -3.27
CA VAL A 40 0.81 -12.10 -2.97
C VAL A 40 2.04 -11.42 -3.53
N LEU A 41 3.06 -11.31 -2.70
CA LEU A 41 4.35 -10.73 -3.04
C LEU A 41 5.49 -11.71 -2.82
N ASP A 42 6.51 -11.64 -3.66
CA ASP A 42 7.69 -12.51 -3.62
C ASP A 42 8.98 -11.70 -3.85
N ASP A 43 10.03 -11.94 -3.07
CA ASP A 43 11.38 -11.35 -3.25
C ASP A 43 12.46 -12.39 -3.62
N GLY A 44 12.05 -13.62 -3.94
CA GLY A 44 12.88 -14.79 -4.21
C GLY A 44 13.33 -15.56 -2.96
N ASN A 45 13.24 -14.96 -1.78
CA ASN A 45 13.60 -15.60 -0.50
C ASN A 45 12.39 -15.82 0.41
N SER A 46 11.37 -14.98 0.28
CA SER A 46 10.18 -14.93 1.11
C SER A 46 8.96 -14.61 0.26
N VAL A 47 7.84 -15.24 0.60
CA VAL A 47 6.52 -14.93 0.04
C VAL A 47 5.66 -14.31 1.13
N VAL A 48 5.01 -13.19 0.83
CA VAL A 48 4.07 -12.50 1.72
C VAL A 48 2.70 -12.50 1.07
N GLU A 49 1.72 -13.09 1.75
CA GLU A 49 0.32 -13.06 1.36
C GLU A 49 -0.42 -12.07 2.25
N ILE A 50 -1.11 -11.11 1.64
CA ILE A 50 -1.93 -10.11 2.31
C ILE A 50 -3.37 -10.33 1.87
N LEU A 51 -4.26 -10.60 2.82
CA LEU A 51 -5.68 -10.77 2.58
C LEU A 51 -6.47 -9.67 3.29
N PHE A 52 -7.13 -8.82 2.51
CA PHE A 52 -8.17 -7.93 2.99
C PHE A 52 -9.50 -8.69 2.91
N ASP A 53 -9.98 -9.16 4.06
CA ASP A 53 -11.19 -9.97 4.18
C ASP A 53 -12.44 -9.13 3.85
N GLY A 54 -13.37 -9.74 3.11
CA GLY A 54 -14.61 -9.13 2.68
C GLY A 54 -14.44 -8.06 1.60
N ILE A 55 -15.47 -7.20 1.47
CA ILE A 55 -15.52 -6.20 0.40
C ILE A 55 -14.68 -5.00 0.78
N THR A 56 -13.58 -4.79 0.06
CA THR A 56 -12.75 -3.58 0.11
C THR A 56 -13.43 -2.45 -0.65
N PRO A 57 -13.76 -1.30 -0.02
CA PRO A 57 -14.46 -0.20 -0.69
C PRO A 57 -13.73 0.34 -1.91
N ILE A 58 -12.39 0.32 -1.88
CA ILE A 58 -11.55 0.74 -3.00
C ILE A 58 -10.34 -0.19 -3.08
N VAL A 59 -10.07 -0.69 -4.28
CA VAL A 59 -8.75 -1.20 -4.68
C VAL A 59 -8.39 -0.58 -6.01
N ARG A 60 -7.20 0.01 -6.11
CA ARG A 60 -6.70 0.66 -7.33
C ARG A 60 -5.27 0.20 -7.59
N THR A 61 -5.01 -0.21 -8.82
CA THR A 61 -3.66 -0.49 -9.28
C THR A 61 -3.20 0.61 -10.22
N SER A 62 -1.90 0.88 -10.18
CA SER A 62 -1.24 1.82 -11.08
C SER A 62 0.18 1.37 -11.31
N ILE A 63 0.70 1.57 -12.52
CA ILE A 63 2.14 1.43 -12.73
C ILE A 63 2.89 2.48 -11.89
N GLU A 64 4.07 2.14 -11.41
CA GLU A 64 4.91 3.02 -10.58
C GLU A 64 5.05 4.42 -11.20
N GLY A 65 5.34 4.49 -12.52
CA GLY A 65 5.67 5.72 -13.22
C GLY A 65 4.59 6.82 -13.20
N ILE A 66 3.30 6.48 -13.05
CA ILE A 66 2.25 7.51 -12.96
C ILE A 66 2.19 8.16 -11.57
N ARG A 67 2.89 7.58 -10.58
CA ARG A 67 2.93 8.03 -9.18
C ARG A 67 4.21 8.77 -8.80
N MET A 68 5.05 9.14 -9.78
CA MET A 68 6.31 9.88 -9.56
C MET A 68 6.18 11.17 -8.77
N ARG A 69 5.06 11.89 -8.89
CA ARG A 69 4.80 13.06 -8.04
C ARG A 69 4.69 12.66 -6.58
N THR A 70 3.85 11.67 -6.26
CA THR A 70 3.67 11.18 -4.88
C THR A 70 5.00 10.69 -4.31
N TRP A 71 5.77 9.92 -5.08
CA TRP A 71 7.10 9.47 -4.68
C TRP A 71 8.04 10.61 -4.32
N GLY A 72 8.19 11.60 -5.21
CA GLY A 72 9.05 12.75 -4.97
C GLY A 72 8.62 13.56 -3.74
N GLU A 73 7.30 13.78 -3.58
CA GLU A 73 6.76 14.48 -2.42
C GLU A 73 7.00 13.72 -1.12
N VAL A 74 6.89 12.38 -1.10
CA VAL A 74 7.13 11.56 0.11
C VAL A 74 8.60 11.61 0.46
N GLN A 75 9.49 11.31 -0.50
CA GLN A 75 10.94 11.32 -0.28
C GLN A 75 11.42 12.69 0.23
N GLN A 76 10.88 13.78 -0.30
CA GLN A 76 11.20 15.13 0.17
C GLN A 76 10.66 15.39 1.57
N LYS A 77 9.40 15.02 1.87
CA LYS A 77 8.80 15.21 3.21
C LYS A 77 9.60 14.51 4.31
N TYR A 78 10.07 13.29 4.04
CA TYR A 78 10.86 12.50 4.99
C TYR A 78 12.37 12.75 4.89
N ASN A 79 12.82 13.60 3.95
CA ASN A 79 14.23 13.82 3.63
C ASN A 79 15.01 12.50 3.39
N ASP A 80 14.36 11.56 2.69
CA ASP A 80 14.87 10.22 2.42
C ASP A 80 14.58 9.82 0.97
N LYS A 81 15.61 9.88 0.11
CA LYS A 81 15.54 9.44 -1.29
C LYS A 81 15.38 7.94 -1.47
N TYR A 82 15.54 7.15 -0.41
CA TYR A 82 15.41 5.69 -0.41
C TYR A 82 14.19 5.22 0.39
N PHE A 83 13.23 6.12 0.66
CA PHE A 83 12.06 5.82 1.50
C PHE A 83 11.28 4.57 1.08
N PHE A 84 11.20 4.31 -0.23
CA PHE A 84 10.52 3.16 -0.85
C PHE A 84 11.42 1.97 -1.16
N ARG A 85 12.69 2.02 -0.77
CA ARG A 85 13.64 0.92 -1.03
C ARG A 85 13.56 -0.11 0.08
N ASN A 86 13.66 -1.39 -0.29
CA ASN A 86 13.63 -2.57 0.58
C ASN A 86 12.37 -2.71 1.45
N TRP A 87 11.30 -1.99 1.11
CA TRP A 87 10.05 -2.02 1.85
C TRP A 87 8.88 -1.69 0.94
N PHE A 88 7.78 -2.44 1.04
CA PHE A 88 6.66 -2.30 0.12
C PHE A 88 5.35 -1.91 0.80
N PHE A 89 5.19 -2.08 2.12
CA PHE A 89 3.87 -2.00 2.75
C PHE A 89 3.67 -0.79 3.65
N TYR A 90 2.70 0.07 3.30
CA TYR A 90 2.49 1.34 3.97
C TYR A 90 1.06 1.51 4.47
N LYS A 91 0.92 2.15 5.63
CA LYS A 91 -0.31 2.85 6.02
C LYS A 91 -0.18 4.32 5.66
N VAL A 92 -1.21 4.90 5.06
CA VAL A 92 -1.24 6.30 4.64
C VAL A 92 -2.28 7.05 5.47
N GLU A 93 -1.83 7.77 6.50
CA GLU A 93 -2.72 8.60 7.32
C GLU A 93 -3.00 9.95 6.65
N ASN A 94 -4.08 10.61 7.06
CA ASN A 94 -4.58 11.85 6.45
C ASN A 94 -4.80 11.71 4.94
N SER A 95 -5.18 10.51 4.49
CA SER A 95 -5.21 10.19 3.07
C SER A 95 -6.21 11.04 2.30
N LYS A 96 -5.79 11.51 1.12
CA LYS A 96 -6.69 12.12 0.14
C LYS A 96 -7.69 11.08 -0.39
N LEU A 97 -7.31 9.80 -0.44
CA LEU A 97 -8.14 8.73 -0.96
C LEU A 97 -9.32 8.41 -0.04
N THR A 98 -9.11 8.38 1.29
CA THR A 98 -10.19 8.17 2.26
C THR A 98 -11.18 9.33 2.27
N LYS A 99 -10.69 10.57 2.19
CA LYS A 99 -11.54 11.78 2.08
C LYS A 99 -12.38 11.77 0.80
N TRP A 100 -11.75 11.44 -0.33
CA TRP A 100 -12.46 11.27 -1.60
C TRP A 100 -13.53 10.17 -1.50
N ALA A 101 -13.23 9.04 -0.85
CA ALA A 101 -14.20 7.95 -0.67
C ALA A 101 -15.40 8.38 0.19
N GLU A 102 -15.16 9.16 1.24
CA GLU A 102 -16.22 9.73 2.08
C GLU A 102 -17.13 10.67 1.29
N GLU A 103 -16.53 11.58 0.52
CA GLU A 103 -17.26 12.53 -0.32
C GLU A 103 -18.12 11.81 -1.37
N GLU A 104 -17.55 10.86 -2.11
CA GLU A 104 -18.25 10.12 -3.17
C GLU A 104 -19.32 9.17 -2.63
N SER A 105 -19.13 8.67 -1.41
CA SER A 105 -20.10 7.79 -0.75
C SER A 105 -21.20 8.55 -0.01
N CYS A 106 -21.24 9.89 -0.10
CA CYS A 106 -22.16 10.74 0.64
C CYS A 106 -22.13 10.47 2.16
N GLY A 107 -20.94 10.19 2.70
CA GLY A 107 -20.73 9.89 4.11
C GLY A 107 -21.08 8.47 4.55
N PHE A 108 -21.39 7.55 3.63
CA PHE A 108 -21.60 6.14 3.98
C PHE A 108 -20.30 5.47 4.44
N TYR A 109 -19.17 5.82 3.82
CA TYR A 109 -17.83 5.46 4.27
C TYR A 109 -17.14 6.65 4.89
N VAL A 110 -17.23 6.78 6.21
CA VAL A 110 -16.58 7.85 6.98
C VAL A 110 -15.06 7.65 6.94
N SER A 111 -14.29 8.69 6.61
CA SER A 111 -12.85 8.57 6.36
C SER A 111 -12.07 8.08 7.59
N GLU A 112 -12.52 8.40 8.81
CA GLU A 112 -11.93 7.91 10.06
C GLU A 112 -12.13 6.41 10.30
N GLN A 113 -13.08 5.78 9.60
CA GLN A 113 -13.34 4.34 9.66
C GLN A 113 -12.59 3.56 8.56
N LEU A 114 -11.93 4.26 7.65
CA LEU A 114 -11.19 3.67 6.54
C LEU A 114 -9.69 3.80 6.79
N THR A 115 -9.00 2.67 6.74
CA THR A 115 -7.54 2.65 6.67
C THR A 115 -7.10 2.57 5.21
N HIS A 116 -6.23 3.49 4.80
CA HIS A 116 -5.56 3.42 3.51
C HIS A 116 -4.26 2.63 3.65
N TYR A 117 -4.22 1.48 3.00
CA TYR A 117 -3.02 0.69 2.79
C TYR A 117 -2.49 0.93 1.38
N CYS A 118 -1.18 1.13 1.26
CA CYS A 118 -0.53 1.29 -0.03
C CYS A 118 0.60 0.27 -0.13
N ILE A 119 0.53 -0.58 -1.15
CA ILE A 119 1.59 -1.53 -1.51
C ILE A 119 2.37 -0.89 -2.66
N VAL A 120 3.67 -0.72 -2.47
CA VAL A 120 4.57 -0.04 -3.41
C VAL A 120 5.67 -1.00 -3.80
N THR A 121 5.70 -1.39 -5.07
CA THR A 121 6.79 -2.17 -5.68
C THR A 121 7.46 -1.36 -6.78
N CYS A 122 8.49 -1.92 -7.42
CA CYS A 122 9.13 -1.28 -8.57
C CYS A 122 8.27 -1.32 -9.85
N GLU A 123 7.26 -2.19 -9.91
CA GLU A 123 6.41 -2.35 -11.09
C GLU A 123 5.08 -1.62 -10.93
N GLU A 124 4.46 -1.78 -9.75
CA GLU A 124 3.12 -1.27 -9.48
C GLU A 124 2.93 -0.75 -8.06
N ILE A 125 1.93 0.12 -7.93
CA ILE A 125 1.40 0.65 -6.69
C ILE A 125 -0.07 0.26 -6.58
N ILE A 126 -0.42 -0.37 -5.47
CA ILE A 126 -1.76 -0.84 -5.14
C ILE A 126 -2.26 -0.08 -3.92
N ASP A 127 -3.26 0.79 -4.11
CA ASP A 127 -3.97 1.45 -3.02
C ASP A 127 -5.18 0.59 -2.63
N VAL A 128 -5.34 0.32 -1.34
CA VAL A 128 -6.48 -0.42 -0.76
C VAL A 128 -7.08 0.42 0.37
N LEU A 129 -8.38 0.67 0.30
CA LEU A 129 -9.15 1.13 1.47
C LEU A 129 -9.83 -0.07 2.10
N SER A 130 -9.71 -0.18 3.43
CA SER A 130 -10.32 -1.24 4.21
C SER A 130 -10.78 -0.72 5.56
N THR A 131 -11.88 -1.27 6.08
CA THR A 131 -12.39 -1.01 7.44
C THR A 131 -11.69 -1.84 8.50
N PHE A 132 -11.04 -2.94 8.10
CA PHE A 132 -10.34 -3.87 8.99
C PHE A 132 -8.88 -4.03 8.57
N GLU A 133 -8.03 -4.45 9.51
CA GLU A 133 -6.65 -4.80 9.19
C GLU A 133 -6.62 -6.11 8.37
N PRO A 134 -5.73 -6.22 7.36
CA PRO A 134 -5.57 -7.45 6.61
C PRO A 134 -4.92 -8.54 7.44
N SER A 135 -5.23 -9.79 7.07
CA SER A 135 -4.46 -10.95 7.52
C SER A 135 -3.19 -11.08 6.69
N ILE A 136 -2.07 -11.42 7.35
CA ILE A 136 -0.75 -11.49 6.71
C ILE A 136 -0.12 -12.84 7.02
N ILE A 137 0.33 -13.54 5.97
CA ILE A 137 1.04 -14.81 6.07
C ILE A 137 2.40 -14.64 5.41
N ILE A 138 3.47 -15.04 6.11
CA ILE A 138 4.85 -14.97 5.62
C ILE A 138 5.38 -16.40 5.50
N LYS A 139 5.89 -16.75 4.33
CA LYS A 139 6.54 -18.04 4.05
C LYS A 139 8.00 -17.78 3.69
N SER A 140 8.93 -18.32 4.46
CA SER A 140 10.35 -18.28 4.10
C SER A 140 10.71 -19.46 3.23
N MET A 141 11.46 -19.23 2.15
CA MET A 141 11.96 -20.28 1.25
C MET A 141 13.34 -20.81 1.68
N LYS A 142 13.85 -20.46 2.86
CA LYS A 142 15.05 -21.10 3.43
C LYS A 142 14.73 -22.51 3.91
N GLY A 143 14.91 -23.51 3.05
CA GLY A 143 14.84 -24.91 3.44
C GLY A 143 14.90 -25.92 2.29
N THR A 144 16.08 -26.10 1.70
CA THR A 144 16.70 -27.41 1.42
C THR A 144 18.17 -27.15 1.15
N GLU A 145 19.02 -27.52 2.11
CA GLU A 145 20.46 -27.73 1.90
C GLU A 145 20.71 -28.83 0.87
#